data_AF-A0A7X8L8Z7-F1
#
_entry.id   AF-A0A7X8L8Z7-F1
#
_cell.length_a   1.000
_cell.length_b   1.000
_cell.length_c   1.000
_cell.angle_alpha   90.00
_cell.angle_beta   90.00
_cell.angle_gamma   90.00
#
_symmetry.space_group_name_H-M   'P 1'
#
loop_
_entity.id
_entity.type
_entity.pdbx_description
1 polymer ?
#
loop_
_entity_poly.entity_id
_entity_poly.type
_entity_poly.pdbx_seq_one_letter_code
_entity_poly.pdbx_strand_id
1 'polypeptide(L)'
;MNLLTIIAKNLLGYDALILVLAAFNLLYVFPKVSKISRQLEEVLNPTISIPIQELIKNIQDPGTKAVDLHACQKWKEKEAFYFNVFVGITTIFPLLGILGTIISLLSLVDFSSQVVMLNFTTALTSTFWGLIWAIVCKSLEGFIASRVAYNEESFSLLLQRIDQYQSFHSSTKP
;
A
#
# COMPACT_ATOMS: atom_id res chain seq x y z
N MET A 1 25.10 22.65 21.09
CA MET A 1 23.69 22.44 20.70
C MET A 1 23.62 21.10 20.00
N ASN A 2 22.83 20.15 20.50
CA ASN A 2 22.84 18.77 20.00
C ASN A 2 22.21 18.68 18.60
N LEU A 3 22.78 17.83 17.75
CA LEU A 3 22.27 17.52 16.40
C LEU A 3 20.76 17.19 16.42
N LEU A 4 20.34 16.45 17.45
CA LEU A 4 18.94 16.11 17.75
C LEU A 4 18.03 17.32 17.92
N THR A 5 18.52 18.41 18.54
CA THR A 5 17.72 19.61 18.80
C THR A 5 17.52 20.44 17.53
N ILE A 6 18.47 20.42 16.60
CA ILE A 6 18.35 21.07 15.28
C ILE A 6 17.39 20.28 14.40
N ILE A 7 17.53 18.94 14.38
CA ILE A 7 16.63 18.03 13.67
C ILE A 7 15.19 18.17 14.18
N ALA A 8 14.98 18.24 15.50
CA ALA A 8 13.66 18.40 16.09
C ALA A 8 13.03 19.79 15.82
N LYS A 9 13.83 20.83 15.65
CA LYS A 9 13.33 22.19 15.35
C LYS A 9 12.99 22.36 13.86
N ASN A 10 13.74 21.71 12.96
CA ASN A 10 13.41 21.61 11.54
C ASN A 10 12.20 20.70 11.27
N LEU A 11 11.96 19.73 12.16
CA LEU A 11 10.78 18.87 12.16
C LEU A 11 9.44 19.63 12.24
N LEU A 12 9.44 20.86 12.77
CA LEU A 12 8.26 21.73 12.87
C LEU A 12 7.99 22.53 11.59
N GLY A 13 8.91 22.51 10.62
CA GLY A 13 8.77 23.16 9.33
C GLY A 13 8.24 22.19 8.25
N TYR A 14 8.84 22.25 7.07
CA TYR A 14 8.47 21.41 5.92
C TYR A 14 8.65 19.89 6.20
N ASP A 15 9.62 19.52 7.05
CA ASP A 15 9.87 18.13 7.46
C ASP A 15 8.66 17.52 8.22
N ALA A 16 7.78 18.37 8.81
CA ALA A 16 6.53 17.94 9.42
C ALA A 16 5.59 17.29 8.41
N LEU A 17 5.56 17.79 7.17
CA LEU A 17 4.71 17.27 6.11
C LEU A 17 5.11 15.83 5.76
N ILE A 18 6.42 15.59 5.61
CA ILE A 18 6.98 14.26 5.34
C ILE A 18 6.60 13.31 6.48
N LEU A 19 6.72 13.74 7.73
CA LEU A 19 6.36 12.92 8.89
C LEU A 19 4.87 12.63 9.01
N VAL A 20 4.00 13.64 8.81
CA VAL A 20 2.55 13.45 8.86
C VAL A 20 2.12 12.48 7.77
N LEU A 21 2.67 12.63 6.56
CA LEU A 21 2.39 11.73 5.45
C LEU A 21 2.94 10.32 5.71
N ALA A 22 4.13 10.20 6.29
CA ALA A 22 4.71 8.92 6.71
C ALA A 22 3.87 8.23 7.78
N ALA A 23 3.43 8.97 8.81
CA ALA A 23 2.56 8.47 9.86
C ALA A 23 1.21 8.01 9.28
N PHE A 24 0.61 8.79 8.37
CA PHE A 24 -0.60 8.39 7.67
C PHE A 24 -0.40 7.11 6.85
N ASN A 25 0.68 7.03 6.06
CA ASN A 25 0.95 5.87 5.22
C ASN A 25 1.20 4.60 6.06
N LEU A 26 1.95 4.72 7.15
CA LEU A 26 2.39 3.58 7.95
C LEU A 26 1.38 3.16 9.03
N LEU A 27 0.69 4.10 9.67
CA LEU A 27 -0.28 3.80 10.73
C LEU A 27 -1.70 3.60 10.22
N TYR A 28 -2.07 4.19 9.09
CA TYR A 28 -3.42 4.06 8.55
C TYR A 28 -3.47 3.17 7.31
N VAL A 29 -2.69 3.46 6.26
CA VAL A 29 -2.79 2.75 4.98
C VAL A 29 -2.23 1.32 5.08
N PHE A 30 -0.99 1.16 5.55
CA PHE A 30 -0.32 -0.14 5.67
C PHE A 30 -1.11 -1.21 6.45
N PRO A 31 -1.61 -0.96 7.69
CA PRO A 31 -2.36 -1.97 8.41
C PRO A 31 -3.71 -2.27 7.76
N LYS A 32 -4.31 -1.31 7.05
CA LYS A 32 -5.56 -1.51 6.33
C LYS A 32 -5.38 -2.45 5.14
N VAL A 33 -4.31 -2.27 4.34
CA VAL A 33 -3.93 -3.22 3.29
C VAL A 33 -3.65 -4.60 3.87
N SER A 34 -2.82 -4.66 4.92
CA SER A 34 -2.45 -5.93 5.56
C SER A 34 -3.65 -6.71 6.10
N LYS A 35 -4.66 -6.02 6.67
CA LYS A 35 -5.88 -6.65 7.17
C LYS A 35 -6.75 -7.17 6.03
N ILE A 36 -6.98 -6.36 4.98
CA ILE A 36 -7.78 -6.77 3.83
C ILE A 36 -7.12 -7.95 3.12
N SER A 37 -5.81 -7.89 2.92
CA SER A 37 -5.03 -8.96 2.27
C SER A 37 -5.13 -10.28 3.04
N ARG A 38 -5.02 -10.24 4.37
CA ARG A 38 -5.23 -11.42 5.23
C ARG A 38 -6.64 -11.97 5.18
N GLN A 39 -7.66 -11.11 5.23
CA GLN A 39 -9.05 -11.54 5.13
C GLN A 39 -9.34 -12.20 3.77
N LEU A 40 -8.75 -11.67 2.71
CA LEU A 40 -8.88 -12.24 1.38
C LEU A 40 -8.15 -13.58 1.28
N GLU A 41 -6.95 -13.69 1.85
CA GLU A 41 -6.20 -14.95 1.95
C GLU A 41 -6.99 -16.02 2.71
N GLU A 42 -7.58 -15.69 3.87
CA GLU A 42 -8.42 -16.61 4.66
C GLU A 42 -9.68 -17.07 3.93
N VAL A 43 -10.21 -16.26 3.00
CA VAL A 43 -11.38 -16.63 2.18
C VAL A 43 -10.96 -17.44 0.95
N LEU A 44 -9.81 -17.13 0.34
CA LEU A 44 -9.33 -17.77 -0.88
C LEU A 44 -8.65 -19.13 -0.62
N ASN A 45 -7.84 -19.24 0.44
CA ASN A 45 -7.01 -20.41 0.71
C ASN A 45 -7.81 -21.70 1.02
N PRO A 46 -8.94 -21.67 1.77
CA PRO A 46 -9.81 -22.83 1.92
C PRO A 46 -10.56 -23.19 0.62
N THR A 47 -10.74 -22.23 -0.29
CA THR A 47 -11.53 -22.39 -1.52
C THR A 47 -10.75 -23.13 -2.61
N ILE A 48 -9.41 -23.10 -2.58
CA ILE A 48 -8.57 -23.78 -3.58
C ILE A 48 -8.46 -25.29 -3.32
N SER A 49 -8.62 -25.72 -2.06
CA SER A 49 -8.43 -27.10 -1.60
C SER A 49 -9.71 -27.97 -1.64
N ILE A 50 -10.87 -27.38 -1.90
CA ILE A 50 -12.16 -28.07 -1.99
C ILE A 50 -12.42 -28.53 -3.44
N PRO A 51 -12.96 -29.74 -3.68
CA PRO A 51 -13.41 -30.16 -5.01
C PRO A 51 -14.40 -29.16 -5.63
N ILE A 52 -14.20 -28.82 -6.91
CA ILE A 52 -15.01 -27.83 -7.64
C ILE A 52 -16.51 -28.12 -7.59
N GLN A 53 -16.94 -29.39 -7.52
CA GLN A 53 -18.36 -29.74 -7.45
C GLN A 53 -19.02 -29.30 -6.13
N GLU A 54 -18.31 -29.40 -4.99
CA GLU A 54 -18.83 -28.90 -3.70
C GLU A 54 -18.80 -27.37 -3.65
N LEU A 55 -17.78 -26.75 -4.24
CA LEU A 55 -17.67 -25.30 -4.33
C LEU A 55 -18.86 -24.70 -5.06
N ILE A 56 -19.23 -25.29 -6.20
CA ILE A 56 -20.32 -24.80 -7.05
C ILE A 56 -21.69 -25.11 -6.45
N LYS A 57 -21.84 -26.29 -5.82
CA LYS A 57 -23.05 -26.62 -5.06
C LYS A 57 -23.29 -25.63 -3.92
N ASN A 58 -22.22 -25.21 -3.23
CA ASN A 58 -22.31 -24.15 -2.22
C ASN A 58 -22.68 -22.81 -2.87
N ILE A 59 -22.02 -22.38 -3.96
CA ILE A 59 -22.32 -21.11 -4.64
C ILE A 59 -23.77 -21.04 -5.17
N GLN A 60 -24.37 -22.17 -5.57
CA GLN A 60 -25.74 -22.24 -6.10
C GLN A 60 -26.84 -22.30 -5.03
N ASP A 61 -26.51 -22.60 -3.77
CA ASP A 61 -27.51 -22.83 -2.72
C ASP A 61 -27.53 -21.63 -1.72
N PRO A 62 -28.57 -20.76 -1.75
CA PRO A 62 -28.59 -19.51 -0.98
C PRO A 62 -28.63 -19.68 0.56
N GLY A 63 -28.72 -20.92 1.06
CA GLY A 63 -28.76 -21.25 2.49
C GLY A 63 -27.44 -21.69 3.12
N THR A 64 -26.39 -21.97 2.35
CA THR A 64 -25.08 -22.43 2.85
C THR A 64 -24.01 -21.38 2.69
N LYS A 65 -23.04 -21.35 3.62
CA LYS A 65 -21.88 -20.43 3.69
C LYS A 65 -20.96 -20.52 2.47
N ALA A 66 -21.45 -20.13 1.31
CA ALA A 66 -20.71 -20.13 0.08
C ALA A 66 -19.97 -18.82 -0.12
N VAL A 67 -18.82 -18.91 -0.77
CA VAL A 67 -17.97 -17.78 -1.12
C VAL A 67 -18.77 -16.84 -2.02
N ASP A 68 -19.23 -15.72 -1.46
CA ASP A 68 -19.89 -14.66 -2.22
C ASP A 68 -18.85 -14.04 -3.17
N LEU A 69 -18.96 -14.39 -4.46
CA LEU A 69 -18.05 -13.95 -5.51
C LEU A 69 -18.03 -12.42 -5.63
N HIS A 70 -19.19 -11.78 -5.47
CA HIS A 70 -19.31 -10.33 -5.51
C HIS A 70 -18.65 -9.68 -4.30
N ALA A 71 -18.77 -10.29 -3.11
CA ALA A 71 -18.03 -9.84 -1.95
C ALA A 71 -16.52 -9.97 -2.21
N CYS A 72 -16.04 -11.12 -2.68
CA CYS A 72 -14.62 -11.37 -2.97
C CYS A 72 -14.05 -10.36 -3.97
N GLN A 73 -14.78 -10.07 -5.05
CA GLN A 73 -14.38 -9.04 -6.02
C GLN A 73 -14.25 -7.66 -5.35
N LYS A 74 -15.22 -7.27 -4.50
CA LYS A 74 -15.15 -6.00 -3.76
C LYS A 74 -13.96 -5.95 -2.79
N TRP A 75 -13.62 -7.06 -2.14
CA TRP A 75 -12.45 -7.15 -1.26
C TRP A 75 -11.15 -7.02 -2.05
N LYS A 76 -11.07 -7.67 -3.21
CA LYS A 76 -9.94 -7.57 -4.14
C LYS A 76 -9.74 -6.15 -4.68
N GLU A 77 -10.80 -5.50 -5.16
CA GLU A 77 -10.74 -4.10 -5.62
C GLU A 77 -10.26 -3.17 -4.50
N LYS A 78 -10.73 -3.38 -3.27
CA LYS A 78 -10.26 -2.62 -2.10
C LYS A 78 -8.78 -2.90 -1.80
N GLU A 79 -8.35 -4.15 -1.82
CA GLU A 79 -6.94 -4.52 -1.61
C GLU A 79 -6.04 -3.79 -2.61
N ALA A 80 -6.37 -3.89 -3.90
CA ALA A 80 -5.63 -3.22 -4.97
C ALA A 80 -5.61 -1.70 -4.80
N PHE A 81 -6.76 -1.09 -4.46
CA PHE A 81 -6.84 0.35 -4.22
C PHE A 81 -5.92 0.79 -3.08
N TYR A 82 -6.03 0.18 -1.90
CA TYR A 82 -5.21 0.59 -0.76
C TYR A 82 -3.72 0.27 -0.96
N PHE A 83 -3.39 -0.83 -1.63
CA PHE A 83 -2.02 -1.16 -1.98
C PHE A 83 -1.42 -0.11 -2.93
N ASN A 84 -2.15 0.27 -3.98
CA ASN A 84 -1.72 1.31 -4.91
C ASN A 84 -1.57 2.68 -4.24
N VAL A 85 -2.46 3.03 -3.30
CA VAL A 85 -2.32 4.25 -2.49
C VAL A 85 -1.06 4.20 -1.63
N PHE A 86 -0.76 3.06 -0.98
CA PHE A 86 0.43 2.89 -0.17
C PHE A 86 1.71 3.06 -0.99
N VAL A 87 1.78 2.41 -2.16
CA VAL A 87 2.89 2.51 -3.11
C VAL A 87 3.03 3.95 -3.61
N GLY A 88 1.92 4.58 -4.01
CA GLY A 88 1.90 5.95 -4.52
C GLY A 88 2.38 6.97 -3.50
N ILE A 89 2.02 6.84 -2.22
CA ILE A 89 2.55 7.72 -1.17
C ILE A 89 4.05 7.46 -0.95
N THR A 90 4.47 6.18 -0.99
CA THR A 90 5.87 5.79 -0.81
C THR A 90 6.79 6.40 -1.86
N THR A 91 6.35 6.49 -3.12
CA THR A 91 7.12 7.07 -4.22
C THR A 91 7.23 8.60 -4.13
N ILE A 92 6.33 9.26 -3.39
CA ILE A 92 6.33 10.72 -3.23
C ILE A 92 7.37 11.19 -2.18
N PHE A 93 7.79 10.35 -1.23
CA PHE A 93 8.73 10.79 -0.17
C PHE A 93 10.07 11.34 -0.68
N PRO A 94 10.76 10.71 -1.66
CA PRO A 94 11.98 11.30 -2.23
C PRO A 94 11.71 12.62 -2.95
N LEU A 95 10.55 12.73 -3.63
CA LEU A 95 10.14 13.95 -4.32
C LEU A 95 9.90 15.10 -3.34
N LEU A 96 9.27 14.81 -2.19
CA LEU A 96 9.11 15.79 -1.11
C LEU A 96 10.46 16.21 -0.54
N GLY A 97 11.39 15.27 -0.37
CA GLY A 97 12.76 15.56 0.06
C GLY A 97 13.44 16.59 -0.84
N ILE A 98 13.38 16.37 -2.16
CA ILE A 98 13.90 17.30 -3.18
C ILE A 98 13.14 18.64 -3.16
N LEU A 99 11.83 18.63 -3.01
CA LEU A 99 11.05 19.87 -2.93
C LEU A 99 11.46 20.71 -1.71
N GLY A 100 11.77 20.10 -0.57
CA GLY A 100 12.28 20.81 0.60
C GLY A 100 13.66 21.43 0.38
N THR A 101 14.52 20.83 -0.46
CA THR A 101 15.79 21.48 -0.85
C THR A 101 15.54 22.72 -1.70
N ILE A 102 14.64 22.61 -2.69
CA ILE A 102 14.29 23.73 -3.58
C ILE A 102 13.72 24.89 -2.77
N ILE A 103 12.77 24.63 -1.87
CA ILE A 103 12.17 25.66 -1.02
C ILE A 103 13.23 26.33 -0.15
N SER A 104 14.12 25.53 0.44
CA SER A 104 15.18 26.08 1.29
C SER A 104 16.17 26.95 0.51
N LEU A 105 16.55 26.53 -0.70
CA LEU A 105 17.43 27.31 -1.59
C LEU A 105 16.76 28.61 -2.07
N LEU A 106 15.46 28.58 -2.40
CA LEU A 106 14.69 29.78 -2.78
C LEU A 106 14.52 30.77 -1.62
N SER A 107 14.59 30.30 -0.38
CA SER A 107 14.46 31.15 0.82
C SER A 107 15.74 31.91 1.16
N LEU A 108 16.84 31.72 0.42
CA LEU A 108 18.04 32.54 0.53
C LEU A 108 17.80 33.94 -0.04
N VAL A 109 17.25 34.82 0.79
CA VAL A 109 17.09 36.26 0.51
C VAL A 109 18.19 37.08 1.19
N ASP A 110 18.76 36.57 2.28
CA ASP A 110 19.88 37.18 3.02
C ASP A 110 21.13 36.29 2.94
N PHE A 111 22.26 36.88 2.56
CA PHE A 111 23.55 36.22 2.40
C PHE A 111 24.39 36.23 3.68
N SER A 112 23.80 36.58 4.83
CA SER A 112 24.46 36.41 6.12
C SER A 112 24.83 34.94 6.34
N SER A 113 26.09 34.68 6.71
CA SER A 113 26.68 33.33 6.76
C SER A 113 25.90 32.36 7.65
N GLN A 114 25.26 32.86 8.72
CA GLN A 114 24.46 32.06 9.64
C GLN A 114 23.13 31.61 9.02
N VAL A 115 22.44 32.48 8.28
CA VAL A 115 21.15 32.18 7.63
C VAL A 115 21.35 31.21 6.47
N VAL A 116 22.40 31.42 5.69
CA VAL A 116 22.83 30.53 4.61
C VAL A 116 23.04 29.10 5.14
N MET A 117 23.84 28.94 6.20
CA MET A 117 24.15 27.64 6.78
C MET A 117 22.90 26.92 7.32
N LEU A 118 21.98 27.67 7.92
CA LEU A 118 20.72 27.12 8.44
C LEU A 118 19.84 26.59 7.31
N ASN A 119 19.66 27.35 6.22
CA ASN A 119 18.88 26.91 5.07
C ASN A 119 19.48 25.66 4.42
N PHE A 120 20.80 25.63 4.18
CA PHE A 120 21.45 24.43 3.66
C PHE A 120 21.26 23.21 4.57
N THR A 121 21.34 23.38 5.88
CA THR A 121 21.11 22.29 6.84
C THR A 121 19.67 21.78 6.74
N THR A 122 18.69 22.68 6.67
CA THR A 122 17.26 22.33 6.50
C THR A 122 16.97 21.60 5.19
N ALA A 123 17.61 22.01 4.09
CA ALA A 123 17.51 21.31 2.81
C ALA A 123 17.99 19.85 2.94
N LEU A 124 19.15 19.65 3.55
CA LEU A 124 19.75 18.33 3.74
C LEU A 124 18.90 17.46 4.68
N THR A 125 18.35 18.02 5.77
CA THR A 125 17.48 17.24 6.67
C THR A 125 16.18 16.79 5.99
N SER A 126 15.56 17.63 5.15
CA SER A 126 14.38 17.26 4.37
C SER A 126 14.65 16.08 3.43
N THR A 127 15.78 16.11 2.72
CA THR A 127 16.18 15.00 1.81
C THR A 127 16.45 13.73 2.59
N PHE A 128 17.13 13.85 3.73
CA PHE A 128 17.42 12.72 4.61
C PHE A 128 16.15 12.04 5.12
N TRP A 129 15.17 12.81 5.60
CA TRP A 129 13.89 12.28 6.07
C TRP A 129 13.07 11.66 4.95
N GLY A 130 12.98 12.32 3.79
CA GLY A 130 12.30 11.76 2.62
C GLY A 130 12.87 10.40 2.21
N LEU A 131 14.19 10.27 2.23
CA LEU A 131 14.88 9.03 1.86
C LEU A 131 14.70 7.93 2.92
N ILE A 132 14.80 8.25 4.22
CA ILE A 132 14.56 7.27 5.29
C ILE A 132 13.15 6.68 5.19
N TRP A 133 12.13 7.53 5.06
CA TRP A 133 10.75 7.06 4.98
C TRP A 133 10.46 6.30 3.69
N ALA A 134 11.06 6.72 2.57
CA ALA A 134 10.99 5.97 1.32
C ALA A 134 11.55 4.55 1.49
N ILE A 135 12.74 4.40 2.09
CA ILE A 135 13.36 3.08 2.31
C ILE A 135 12.48 2.20 3.18
N VAL A 136 12.04 2.71 4.33
CA VAL A 136 11.21 1.94 5.28
C VAL A 136 9.91 1.49 4.63
N CYS A 137 9.19 2.40 3.97
CA CYS A 137 7.93 2.07 3.30
C CYS A 137 8.14 1.15 2.09
N LYS A 138 9.23 1.28 1.34
CA LYS A 138 9.56 0.39 0.21
C LYS A 138 9.88 -1.03 0.67
N SER A 139 10.55 -1.20 1.80
CA SER A 139 10.75 -2.52 2.39
C SER A 139 9.42 -3.15 2.78
N LEU A 140 8.53 -2.40 3.43
CA LEU A 140 7.19 -2.84 3.80
C LEU A 140 6.31 -3.18 2.59
N GLU A 141 6.42 -2.41 1.50
CA GLU A 141 5.77 -2.67 0.21
C GLU A 141 6.10 -4.07 -0.29
N GLY A 142 7.38 -4.46 -0.28
CA GLY A 142 7.83 -5.78 -0.74
C GLY A 142 7.17 -6.94 0.02
N PHE A 143 7.01 -6.81 1.34
CA PHE A 143 6.36 -7.84 2.17
C PHE A 143 4.86 -7.99 1.89
N ILE A 144 4.16 -6.89 1.60
CA ILE A 144 2.73 -6.94 1.27
C ILE A 144 2.53 -7.37 -0.18
N ALA A 145 3.38 -6.92 -1.10
CA ALA A 145 3.27 -7.20 -2.53
C ALA A 145 3.23 -8.71 -2.80
N SER A 146 4.01 -9.51 -2.07
CA SER A 146 3.97 -10.97 -2.21
C SER A 146 2.60 -11.57 -1.83
N ARG A 147 1.93 -11.02 -0.82
CA ARG A 147 0.59 -11.48 -0.40
C ARG A 147 -0.48 -11.04 -1.39
N VAL A 148 -0.45 -9.79 -1.81
CA VAL A 148 -1.39 -9.24 -2.82
C VAL A 148 -1.26 -10.02 -4.13
N ALA A 149 -0.04 -10.32 -4.57
CA ALA A 149 0.19 -11.12 -5.78
C ALA A 149 -0.38 -12.54 -5.66
N TYR A 150 -0.17 -13.19 -4.50
CA TYR A 150 -0.73 -14.53 -4.25
C TYR A 150 -2.26 -14.53 -4.25
N ASN A 151 -2.89 -13.51 -3.65
CA ASN A 151 -4.34 -13.35 -3.64
C ASN A 151 -4.90 -13.10 -5.05
N GLU A 152 -4.21 -12.31 -5.87
CA GLU A 152 -4.58 -12.05 -7.27
C GLU A 152 -4.58 -13.36 -8.08
N GLU A 153 -3.50 -14.13 -7.98
CA GLU A 153 -3.38 -15.43 -8.66
C GLU A 153 -4.48 -16.39 -8.21
N SER A 154 -4.67 -16.52 -6.90
CA SER A 154 -5.71 -17.35 -6.30
C SER A 154 -7.11 -16.99 -6.78
N PHE A 155 -7.44 -15.70 -6.82
CA PHE A 155 -8.73 -15.22 -7.30
C PHE A 155 -8.91 -15.50 -8.80
N SER A 156 -7.87 -15.30 -9.62
CA SER A 156 -7.92 -15.61 -11.06
C SER A 156 -8.16 -17.09 -11.33
N LEU A 157 -7.53 -17.98 -10.55
CA LEU A 157 -7.71 -19.43 -10.65
C LEU A 157 -9.14 -19.84 -10.29
N LEU A 158 -9.74 -19.20 -9.29
CA LEU A 158 -11.15 -19.45 -8.94
C LEU A 158 -12.09 -19.04 -10.08
N LEU A 159 -11.90 -17.87 -10.68
CA LEU A 159 -12.70 -17.43 -11.82
C LEU A 159 -12.56 -18.39 -13.01
N GLN A 160 -11.34 -18.82 -13.33
CA GLN A 160 -11.08 -19.78 -14.40
C GLN A 160 -11.78 -21.12 -14.16
N ARG A 161 -11.74 -21.64 -12.93
CA ARG A 161 -12.42 -22.90 -12.56
C ARG A 161 -13.94 -22.79 -12.70
N ILE A 162 -14.52 -21.64 -12.34
CA ILE A 162 -15.97 -21.38 -12.48
C ILE A 162 -16.37 -21.35 -13.96
N ASP A 163 -15.61 -20.63 -14.79
CA ASP A 163 -15.87 -20.51 -16.22
C ASP A 163 -15.74 -21.86 -16.96
N GLN A 164 -14.73 -22.66 -16.62
CA GLN A 164 -14.56 -24.02 -17.14
C GLN A 164 -15.74 -24.95 -16.76
N TYR A 165 -16.28 -24.82 -15.55
CA TYR A 165 -17.43 -25.62 -15.15
C TYR A 165 -18.71 -25.21 -15.88
N GLN A 166 -18.94 -23.90 -16.02
CA GLN A 166 -20.11 -23.36 -16.72
C GLN A 166 -20.11 -23.74 -18.21
N SER A 167 -18.95 -23.62 -18.88
CA SER A 167 -18.81 -24.04 -20.27
C SER A 167 -19.09 -25.54 -20.45
N PHE A 168 -18.51 -26.41 -19.60
CA PHE A 168 -18.78 -27.85 -19.64
C PHE A 168 -20.28 -28.20 -19.49
N HIS A 169 -20.98 -27.54 -18.57
CA HIS A 169 -22.41 -27.79 -18.32
C HIS A 169 -23.34 -27.20 -19.40
N SER A 170 -22.92 -26.12 -20.06
CA SER A 170 -23.66 -25.53 -21.19
C SER A 170 -23.60 -26.41 -22.44
N SER A 171 -22.49 -27.13 -22.67
CA SER A 171 -22.33 -28.08 -23.78
C SER A 171 -23.06 -29.41 -23.58
N THR A 172 -23.51 -29.72 -22.36
CA THR A 172 -24.22 -30.97 -22.02
C THR A 172 -25.74 -30.82 -21.89
N LYS A 173 -26.29 -29.60 -22.08
CA LYS A 173 -27.75 -29.43 -22.20
C LYS A 173 -28.16 -29.69 -23.65
N PRO A 174 -28.99 -30.71 -23.93
CA PRO A 174 -29.53 -30.97 -25.27
C PRO A 174 -30.49 -29.88 -25.74
#